data_AF-A0A6M0BRY8-F1
#
_entry.id   AF-A0A6M0BRY8-F1
#
_cell.length_a   1.000
_cell.length_b   1.000
_cell.length_c   1.000
_cell.angle_alpha   90.00
_cell.angle_beta   90.00
_cell.angle_gamma   90.00
#
_symmetry.space_group_name_H-M   'P 1'
#
loop_
_entity.id
_entity.type
_entity.pdbx_description
1 polymer ?
#
loop_
_entity_poly.entity_id
_entity_poly.type
_entity_poly.pdbx_seq_one_letter_code
_entity_poly.pdbx_strand_id
1 'polypeptide(L)'
;MKTLLKSLLKIQYQQRRSSIIKPTSGFTMIELLVGTIIAFLITVPLLSFVVDMLNTDVREQAKANSEQDIQAAVDYIAQDMSQALYVYDHDGAGGVVDAIEGQLPENDDENRKPILVFWKRQLVEEAIPVSACEEQCKDDDAYVLSLVAYYEITEDDDTSIWCQPNGETCPKRIARFQIQDGVTDFTGTYIDENGDTDEKLQRDRGFKIPTSDEGYEGWTKEDETYENNLEVLVNYVESFTLNEVTDNKLAKITIAGDSQRRIREAVDCAQSPSYCPKVTAQVGGRSRKLLE
;
A
#
# COMPACT_ATOMS: atom_id res chain seq x y z
N MET A 1 -89.79 4.34 -27.15
CA MET A 1 -88.48 4.68 -27.76
C MET A 1 -87.63 3.41 -27.86
N LYS A 2 -87.99 2.34 -28.60
CA LYS A 2 -87.98 2.13 -30.06
C LYS A 2 -86.66 2.40 -30.82
N THR A 3 -85.65 2.99 -30.19
CA THR A 3 -84.35 3.30 -30.84
C THR A 3 -83.16 2.56 -30.22
N LEU A 4 -83.27 2.06 -28.98
CA LEU A 4 -82.18 1.31 -28.33
C LEU A 4 -82.17 -0.19 -28.71
N LEU A 5 -83.32 -0.76 -29.06
CA LEU A 5 -83.44 -2.17 -29.48
C LEU A 5 -82.92 -2.43 -30.91
N LYS A 6 -82.75 -1.38 -31.73
CA LYS A 6 -82.17 -1.48 -33.07
C LYS A 6 -80.64 -1.43 -33.08
N SER A 7 -80.01 -1.03 -31.98
CA SER A 7 -78.53 -1.00 -31.87
C SER A 7 -77.96 -2.39 -31.54
N LEU A 8 -78.66 -3.19 -30.73
CA LEU A 8 -78.21 -4.53 -30.35
C LEU A 8 -78.37 -5.59 -31.45
N LEU A 9 -79.31 -5.41 -32.39
CA LEU A 9 -79.51 -6.34 -33.51
C LEU A 9 -78.51 -6.14 -34.66
N LYS A 10 -77.67 -5.10 -34.65
CA LYS A 10 -76.67 -4.86 -35.70
C LYS A 10 -75.29 -5.42 -35.36
N ILE A 11 -75.08 -5.88 -34.12
CA ILE A 11 -73.78 -6.44 -33.67
C ILE A 11 -73.63 -7.92 -34.06
N GLN A 12 -74.70 -8.60 -34.50
CA GLN A 12 -74.66 -10.04 -34.79
C GLN A 12 -74.51 -10.40 -36.28
N TYR A 13 -74.28 -9.43 -37.19
CA TYR A 13 -74.29 -9.70 -38.64
C TYR A 13 -72.98 -9.43 -39.40
N GLN A 14 -71.84 -9.42 -38.72
CA GLN A 14 -70.51 -9.44 -39.39
C GLN A 14 -69.57 -10.55 -38.90
N GLN A 15 -70.12 -11.61 -38.29
CA GLN A 15 -69.36 -12.82 -37.91
C GLN A 15 -69.38 -13.94 -38.96
N ARG A 16 -69.51 -13.60 -40.24
CA ARG A 16 -69.39 -14.59 -41.33
C ARG A 16 -68.66 -14.02 -42.54
N ARG A 17 -67.34 -13.82 -42.39
CA ARG A 17 -66.39 -14.07 -43.47
C ARG A 17 -65.36 -15.06 -42.96
N SER A 18 -65.55 -16.31 -43.41
CA SER A 18 -64.51 -17.30 -43.66
C SER A 18 -63.28 -17.23 -42.76
N SER A 19 -63.31 -18.03 -41.68
CA SER A 19 -62.28 -19.03 -41.40
C SER A 19 -61.14 -19.06 -42.45
N ILE A 20 -60.16 -18.17 -42.30
CA ILE A 20 -58.78 -18.58 -42.52
C ILE A 20 -58.46 -19.33 -41.24
N ILE A 21 -58.55 -20.66 -41.32
CA ILE A 21 -57.84 -21.53 -40.39
C ILE A 21 -56.38 -21.10 -40.56
N LYS A 22 -55.93 -20.18 -39.70
CA LYS A 22 -54.49 -20.03 -39.47
C LYS A 22 -54.11 -21.40 -38.92
N PRO A 23 -53.27 -22.19 -39.60
CA PRO A 23 -52.76 -23.39 -38.97
C PRO A 23 -52.18 -22.92 -37.63
N THR A 24 -52.59 -23.57 -36.55
CA THR A 24 -51.87 -23.51 -35.28
C THR A 24 -50.48 -24.05 -35.60
N SER A 25 -49.60 -23.17 -36.06
CA SER A 25 -48.21 -23.45 -36.38
C SER A 25 -47.50 -23.56 -35.04
N GLY A 26 -47.69 -24.71 -34.37
CA GLY A 26 -46.77 -25.13 -33.34
C GLY A 26 -45.39 -25.28 -33.97
N PHE A 27 -44.36 -24.88 -33.23
CA PHE A 27 -42.98 -25.09 -33.67
C PHE A 27 -42.76 -26.56 -34.03
N THR A 28 -42.17 -26.82 -35.19
CA THR A 28 -41.79 -28.18 -35.56
C THR A 28 -40.57 -28.61 -34.72
N MET A 29 -40.48 -29.90 -34.37
CA MET A 29 -39.34 -30.43 -33.57
C MET A 29 -37.98 -30.09 -34.19
N ILE A 30 -37.90 -30.05 -35.53
CA ILE A 30 -36.67 -29.71 -36.25
C ILE A 30 -36.33 -28.21 -36.20
N GLU A 31 -37.34 -27.35 -36.14
CA GLU A 31 -37.16 -25.90 -36.07
C GLU A 31 -36.72 -25.47 -34.66
N LEU A 32 -37.21 -26.17 -33.62
CA LEU A 32 -36.63 -26.06 -32.27
C LEU A 32 -35.19 -26.57 -32.23
N LEU A 33 -34.89 -27.69 -32.90
CA LEU A 33 -33.52 -28.23 -32.95
C LEU A 33 -32.55 -27.26 -33.65
N VAL A 34 -32.95 -26.68 -34.78
CA VAL A 34 -32.12 -25.69 -35.49
C VAL A 34 -32.00 -24.41 -34.66
N GLY A 35 -33.07 -23.98 -34.01
CA GLY A 35 -33.06 -22.84 -33.10
C GLY A 35 -32.08 -23.00 -31.94
N THR A 36 -32.03 -24.18 -31.31
CA THR A 36 -31.07 -24.44 -30.23
C THR A 36 -29.63 -24.53 -30.73
N ILE A 37 -29.40 -25.11 -31.92
CA ILE A 37 -28.06 -25.16 -32.53
C ILE A 37 -27.55 -23.74 -32.83
N ILE A 38 -28.38 -22.89 -33.46
CA ILE A 38 -28.00 -21.51 -33.77
C ILE A 38 -27.79 -20.71 -32.49
N ALA A 39 -28.66 -20.88 -31.48
CA ALA A 39 -28.49 -20.23 -30.18
C ALA A 39 -27.14 -20.62 -29.55
N PHE A 40 -26.79 -21.90 -29.53
CA PHE A 40 -25.51 -22.37 -28.99
C PHE A 40 -24.31 -21.78 -29.75
N LEU A 41 -24.36 -21.78 -31.09
CA LEU A 41 -23.30 -21.23 -31.93
C LEU A 41 -23.08 -19.73 -31.71
N ILE A 42 -24.10 -18.99 -31.26
CA ILE A 42 -24.00 -17.55 -30.97
C ILE A 42 -23.64 -17.30 -29.50
N THR A 43 -24.27 -18.00 -28.56
CA THR A 43 -24.10 -17.75 -27.12
C THR A 43 -22.71 -18.12 -26.63
N VAL A 44 -22.14 -19.24 -27.10
CA VAL A 44 -20.82 -19.69 -26.66
C VAL A 44 -19.71 -18.68 -26.98
N PRO A 45 -19.54 -18.19 -28.22
CA PRO A 45 -18.49 -17.22 -28.52
C PRO A 45 -18.71 -15.87 -27.82
N LEU A 46 -19.96 -15.44 -27.65
CA LEU A 46 -20.27 -14.23 -26.88
C LEU A 46 -19.87 -14.38 -25.40
N LEU A 47 -20.16 -15.53 -24.79
CA LEU A 47 -19.78 -15.79 -23.41
C LEU A 47 -18.26 -15.87 -23.26
N SER A 48 -17.56 -16.53 -24.19
CA SER A 48 -16.10 -16.60 -24.19
C SER A 48 -15.50 -15.20 -24.26
N PHE A 49 -15.99 -14.37 -25.17
CA PHE A 49 -15.51 -12.99 -25.32
C PHE A 49 -15.71 -12.18 -24.03
N VAL A 50 -16.86 -12.31 -23.37
CA VAL A 50 -17.12 -11.62 -22.10
C VAL A 50 -16.16 -12.10 -21.01
N VAL A 51 -15.90 -13.40 -20.91
CA VAL A 51 -14.94 -13.94 -19.93
C VAL A 51 -13.52 -13.41 -20.20
N ASP A 52 -13.09 -13.42 -21.46
CA ASP A 52 -11.77 -12.90 -21.84
C ASP A 52 -11.64 -11.42 -21.52
N MET A 53 -12.67 -10.61 -21.84
CA MET A 53 -12.72 -9.19 -21.50
C MET A 53 -12.67 -8.96 -19.98
N LEU A 54 -13.45 -9.70 -19.19
CA LEU A 54 -13.45 -9.60 -17.73
C LEU A 54 -12.09 -9.96 -17.14
N ASN A 55 -11.44 -11.00 -17.65
CA ASN A 55 -10.11 -11.40 -17.20
C ASN A 55 -9.06 -10.32 -17.52
N THR A 56 -9.14 -9.70 -18.69
CA THR A 56 -8.28 -8.55 -19.04
C THR A 56 -8.55 -7.37 -18.13
N ASP A 57 -9.82 -6.99 -17.90
CA ASP A 57 -10.18 -5.87 -17.03
C ASP A 57 -9.68 -6.09 -15.60
N VAL A 58 -9.83 -7.29 -15.05
CA VAL A 58 -9.35 -7.66 -13.71
C VAL A 58 -7.83 -7.56 -13.62
N ARG A 59 -7.10 -8.03 -14.64
CA ARG A 59 -5.64 -7.95 -14.70
C ARG A 59 -5.12 -6.51 -14.82
N GLU A 60 -5.72 -5.71 -15.69
CA GLU A 60 -5.34 -4.30 -15.85
C GLU A 60 -5.68 -3.48 -14.60
N GLN A 61 -6.79 -3.78 -13.93
CA GLN A 61 -7.13 -3.15 -12.65
C GLN A 61 -6.10 -3.52 -11.56
N ALA A 62 -5.72 -4.80 -11.47
CA ALA A 62 -4.72 -5.25 -10.49
C ALA A 62 -3.37 -4.57 -10.70
N LYS A 63 -2.98 -4.38 -11.96
CA LYS A 63 -1.77 -3.64 -12.35
C LYS A 63 -1.85 -2.17 -11.95
N ALA A 64 -2.91 -1.47 -12.35
CA ALA A 64 -3.09 -0.05 -12.04
C ALA A 64 -3.10 0.22 -10.53
N ASN A 65 -3.78 -0.65 -9.75
CA ASN A 65 -3.77 -0.55 -8.29
C ASN A 65 -2.37 -0.77 -7.70
N SER A 66 -1.61 -1.73 -8.24
CA SER A 66 -0.24 -1.98 -7.79
C SER A 66 0.69 -0.82 -8.09
N GLU A 67 0.59 -0.24 -9.28
CA GLU A 67 1.33 0.98 -9.67
C GLU A 67 1.02 2.15 -8.73
N GLN A 68 -0.26 2.37 -8.43
CA GLN A 68 -0.67 3.42 -7.50
C GLN A 68 -0.14 3.18 -6.09
N ASP A 69 -0.26 1.96 -5.57
CA ASP A 69 0.16 1.63 -4.21
C ASP A 69 1.68 1.75 -4.04
N ILE A 70 2.49 1.26 -4.99
CA ILE A 70 3.95 1.41 -4.91
C ILE A 70 4.38 2.86 -5.12
N GLN A 71 3.70 3.63 -5.97
CA GLN A 71 3.99 5.05 -6.15
C GLN A 71 3.72 5.82 -4.85
N ALA A 72 2.58 5.57 -4.21
CA ALA A 72 2.25 6.16 -2.92
C ALA A 72 3.25 5.78 -1.83
N ALA A 73 3.71 4.52 -1.80
CA ALA A 73 4.74 4.07 -0.87
C ALA A 73 6.08 4.78 -1.10
N VAL A 74 6.52 4.90 -2.35
CA VAL A 74 7.75 5.62 -2.71
C VAL A 74 7.65 7.10 -2.34
N ASP A 75 6.51 7.74 -2.62
CA ASP A 75 6.28 9.14 -2.29
C ASP A 75 6.29 9.37 -0.76
N TYR A 76 5.72 8.42 0.01
CA TYR A 76 5.76 8.45 1.46
C TYR A 76 7.20 8.35 1.99
N ILE A 77 7.98 7.38 1.49
CA ILE A 77 9.41 7.23 1.86
C ILE A 77 10.17 8.50 1.48
N ALA A 78 9.91 9.07 0.30
CA ALA A 78 10.55 10.30 -0.17
C ALA A 78 10.24 11.50 0.75
N GLN A 79 9.00 11.61 1.22
CA GLN A 79 8.60 12.64 2.16
C GLN A 79 9.32 12.49 3.49
N ASP A 80 9.39 11.28 4.03
CA ASP A 80 10.10 10.96 5.27
C ASP A 80 11.61 11.28 5.16
N MET A 81 12.22 10.87 4.05
CA MET A 81 13.63 11.10 3.79
C MET A 81 13.97 12.56 3.47
N SER A 82 12.98 13.40 3.12
CA SER A 82 13.22 14.82 2.89
C SER A 82 13.77 15.55 4.14
N GLN A 83 13.49 14.99 5.32
CA GLN A 83 13.99 15.45 6.62
C GLN A 83 15.16 14.61 7.15
N ALA A 84 15.74 13.73 6.33
CA ALA A 84 16.86 12.89 6.74
C ALA A 84 18.13 13.72 6.98
N LEU A 85 18.79 13.43 8.10
CA LEU A 85 20.09 13.96 8.50
C LEU A 85 21.23 13.02 8.12
N TYR A 86 20.99 11.73 8.31
CA TYR A 86 21.98 10.68 8.11
C TYR A 86 21.27 9.42 7.60
N VAL A 87 21.69 8.91 6.46
CA VAL A 87 21.22 7.67 5.86
C VAL A 87 22.31 6.63 6.01
N TYR A 88 21.98 5.47 6.57
CA TYR A 88 22.91 4.35 6.64
C TYR A 88 23.10 3.75 5.25
N ASP A 89 24.35 3.51 4.89
CA ASP A 89 24.68 2.79 3.66
C ASP A 89 24.44 1.28 3.83
N HIS A 90 24.49 0.56 2.73
CA HIS A 90 24.49 -0.89 2.73
C HIS A 90 25.86 -1.41 2.29
N ASP A 91 26.27 -2.56 2.82
CA ASP A 91 27.28 -3.33 2.11
C ASP A 91 26.63 -3.89 0.83
N GLY A 92 27.40 -4.18 -0.23
CA GLY A 92 26.88 -4.46 -1.58
C GLY A 92 25.89 -5.65 -1.73
N ALA A 93 25.43 -6.26 -0.62
CA ALA A 93 24.42 -7.29 -0.53
C ALA A 93 23.00 -6.77 -0.18
N GLY A 94 22.81 -5.47 0.03
CA GLY A 94 21.49 -4.86 0.26
C GLY A 94 20.98 -4.93 1.71
N GLY A 95 21.88 -5.19 2.67
CA GLY A 95 21.61 -5.08 4.11
C GLY A 95 22.14 -3.76 4.66
N VAL A 96 21.46 -3.19 5.65
CA VAL A 96 21.96 -2.01 6.36
C VAL A 96 23.25 -2.38 7.11
N VAL A 97 24.24 -1.49 7.20
CA VAL A 97 25.51 -1.77 7.91
C VAL A 97 25.30 -2.56 9.22
N ASP A 98 25.95 -3.72 9.36
CA ASP A 98 25.87 -4.65 10.51
C ASP A 98 25.82 -3.96 11.88
N ALA A 99 26.50 -2.81 12.01
CA ALA A 99 26.58 -2.04 13.25
C ALA A 99 25.21 -1.60 13.81
N ILE A 100 24.28 -1.20 12.95
CA ILE A 100 22.95 -0.72 13.38
C ILE A 100 21.89 -1.83 13.35
N GLU A 101 22.05 -2.84 12.49
CA GLU A 101 21.07 -3.92 12.32
C GLU A 101 20.81 -4.65 13.65
N GLY A 102 21.86 -4.95 14.43
CA GLY A 102 21.72 -5.60 15.74
C GLY A 102 21.07 -4.73 16.84
N GLN A 103 20.83 -3.44 16.58
CA GLN A 103 20.15 -2.55 17.53
C GLN A 103 18.65 -2.44 17.25
N LEU A 104 18.23 -2.69 16.02
CA LEU A 104 16.84 -2.52 15.59
C LEU A 104 15.93 -3.68 16.08
N PRO A 105 14.60 -3.50 16.11
CA PRO A 105 13.71 -4.61 16.45
C PRO A 105 13.80 -5.75 15.44
N GLU A 106 13.45 -6.96 15.89
CA GLU A 106 13.40 -8.17 15.06
C GLU A 106 14.74 -8.51 14.37
N ASN A 107 15.87 -8.08 14.94
CA ASN A 107 17.21 -8.30 14.38
C ASN A 107 17.60 -9.79 14.25
N ASP A 108 16.94 -10.68 14.99
CA ASP A 108 17.16 -12.13 14.95
C ASP A 108 16.18 -12.84 13.99
N ASP A 109 15.21 -12.12 13.42
CA ASP A 109 14.20 -12.69 12.53
C ASP A 109 14.67 -12.64 11.06
N GLU A 110 14.98 -13.80 10.50
CA GLU A 110 15.37 -13.92 9.09
C GLU A 110 14.29 -13.40 8.12
N ASN A 111 13.04 -13.31 8.57
CA ASN A 111 11.91 -12.84 7.79
C ASN A 111 11.66 -11.34 7.82
N ARG A 112 12.35 -10.61 8.70
CA ARG A 112 12.13 -9.16 8.87
C ARG A 112 13.46 -8.45 8.81
N LYS A 113 13.89 -8.15 7.58
CA LYS A 113 15.20 -7.53 7.36
C LYS A 113 15.09 -6.03 7.15
N PRO A 114 15.87 -5.21 7.87
CA PRO A 114 15.92 -3.78 7.59
C PRO A 114 16.60 -3.53 6.24
N ILE A 115 15.96 -2.72 5.39
CA ILE A 115 16.38 -2.43 4.00
C ILE A 115 16.77 -0.97 3.78
N LEU A 116 16.34 -0.07 4.66
CA LEU A 116 16.67 1.35 4.61
C LEU A 116 16.51 1.94 6.00
N VAL A 117 17.56 2.55 6.53
CA VAL A 117 17.56 3.16 7.87
C VAL A 117 18.13 4.56 7.76
N PHE A 118 17.50 5.53 8.42
CA PHE A 118 17.98 6.89 8.48
C PHE A 118 17.48 7.64 9.71
N TRP A 119 18.27 8.63 10.11
CA TRP A 119 17.91 9.63 11.10
C TRP A 119 17.17 10.78 10.44
N LYS A 120 16.05 11.21 11.00
CA LYS A 120 15.31 12.41 10.58
C LYS A 120 15.07 13.36 11.73
N ARG A 121 14.90 14.65 11.41
CA ARG A 121 14.37 15.65 12.34
C ARG A 121 12.86 15.70 12.20
N GLN A 122 12.14 15.44 13.28
CA GLN A 122 10.69 15.52 13.32
C GLN A 122 10.25 16.78 14.06
N LEU A 123 9.26 17.47 13.49
CA LEU A 123 8.58 18.58 14.16
C LEU A 123 7.52 18.00 15.10
N VAL A 124 7.55 18.40 16.36
CA VAL A 124 6.50 18.14 17.35
C VAL A 124 5.80 19.46 17.59
N GLU A 125 4.54 19.54 17.15
CA GLU A 125 3.73 20.75 17.26
C GLU A 125 3.23 20.96 18.69
N GLU A 126 3.20 22.21 19.13
CA GLU A 126 2.66 22.61 20.43
C GLU A 126 3.27 21.78 21.57
N ALA A 127 4.61 21.84 21.70
CA ALA A 127 5.40 20.98 22.56
C ALA A 127 6.03 21.69 23.75
N ILE A 128 6.40 22.97 23.61
CA ILE A 128 7.09 23.72 24.66
C ILE A 128 6.14 24.77 25.24
N PRO A 129 5.79 24.68 26.54
CA PRO A 129 4.87 25.62 27.15
C PRO A 129 5.49 27.02 27.28
N VAL A 130 4.80 28.03 26.73
CA VAL A 130 5.26 29.43 26.75
C VAL A 130 4.76 30.12 28.03
N SER A 131 5.61 30.14 29.06
CA SER A 131 5.28 30.66 30.40
C SER A 131 5.01 32.18 30.48
N ALA A 132 5.33 32.94 29.43
CA ALA A 132 5.22 34.41 29.41
C ALA A 132 3.85 34.95 28.94
N CYS A 133 2.86 34.09 28.75
CA CYS A 133 1.56 34.50 28.21
C CYS A 133 0.41 34.34 29.19
N GLU A 134 -0.23 35.45 29.55
CA GLU A 134 -1.50 35.46 30.26
C GLU A 134 -2.65 35.18 29.27
N GLU A 135 -3.18 33.94 29.33
CA GLU A 135 -4.35 33.41 28.60
C GLU A 135 -4.21 33.27 27.06
N GLN A 136 -4.28 32.02 26.57
CA GLN A 136 -4.33 31.61 25.15
C GLN A 136 -3.05 31.70 24.29
N CYS A 137 -1.86 31.49 24.85
CA CYS A 137 -0.72 31.14 23.98
C CYS A 137 -0.80 29.67 23.58
N LYS A 138 -0.59 29.42 22.29
CA LYS A 138 -0.25 28.08 21.80
C LYS A 138 1.17 27.77 22.25
N ASP A 139 1.40 26.52 22.62
CA ASP A 139 2.74 26.03 22.92
C ASP A 139 3.62 26.14 21.68
N ASP A 140 4.91 26.35 21.86
CA ASP A 140 5.87 26.48 20.76
C ASP A 140 6.23 25.11 20.20
N ASP A 141 6.64 25.07 18.95
CA ASP A 141 7.01 23.82 18.28
C ASP A 141 8.43 23.39 18.68
N ALA A 142 8.64 22.08 18.80
CA ALA A 142 9.96 21.50 19.07
C ALA A 142 10.43 20.64 17.89
N TYR A 143 11.75 20.50 17.76
CA TYR A 143 12.34 19.49 16.87
C TYR A 143 12.93 18.37 17.71
N VAL A 144 12.48 17.14 17.45
CA VAL A 144 13.04 15.93 18.04
C VAL A 144 13.79 15.13 16.98
N LEU A 145 14.79 14.37 17.42
CA LEU A 145 15.48 13.43 16.56
C LEU A 145 14.69 12.12 16.51
N SER A 146 14.59 11.51 15.34
CA SER A 146 13.91 10.22 15.19
C SER A 146 14.68 9.30 14.26
N LEU A 147 14.74 8.02 14.62
CA LEU A 147 15.30 6.95 13.80
C LEU A 147 14.14 6.25 13.07
N VAL A 148 14.24 6.17 11.75
CA VAL A 148 13.27 5.47 10.91
C VAL A 148 13.97 4.31 10.22
N ALA A 149 13.34 3.14 10.26
CA ALA A 149 13.79 1.94 9.59
C ALA A 149 12.66 1.37 8.74
N TYR A 150 12.94 1.08 7.47
CA TYR A 150 12.07 0.31 6.61
C TYR A 150 12.53 -1.13 6.57
N TYR A 151 11.58 -2.05 6.63
CA TYR A 151 11.78 -3.49 6.67
C TYR A 151 11.16 -4.14 5.45
N GLU A 152 11.87 -5.10 4.89
CA GLU A 152 11.30 -6.11 4.00
C GLU A 152 10.85 -7.28 4.85
N ILE A 153 9.54 -7.54 4.84
CA ILE A 153 8.94 -8.68 5.52
C ILE A 153 8.67 -9.77 4.49
N THR A 154 9.35 -10.90 4.64
CA THR A 154 9.01 -12.15 3.96
C THR A 154 8.02 -12.94 4.81
N GLU A 155 7.00 -13.49 4.16
CA GLU A 155 6.06 -14.39 4.82
C GLU A 155 6.50 -15.82 4.51
N ASP A 156 6.68 -16.64 5.55
CA ASP A 156 7.00 -18.06 5.40
C ASP A 156 5.79 -18.97 5.70
N ASP A 157 4.70 -18.40 6.22
CA ASP A 157 3.50 -19.16 6.54
C ASP A 157 2.60 -19.30 5.29
N ASP A 158 2.61 -20.49 4.69
CA ASP A 158 1.75 -20.89 3.57
C ASP A 158 0.23 -20.74 3.84
N THR A 159 -0.17 -20.57 5.10
CA THR A 159 -1.56 -20.35 5.51
C THR A 159 -1.92 -18.87 5.70
N SER A 160 -0.93 -17.98 5.63
CA SER A 160 -1.12 -16.53 5.73
C SER A 160 -2.03 -16.04 4.60
N ILE A 161 -2.94 -15.11 4.92
CA ILE A 161 -3.80 -14.47 3.92
C ILE A 161 -3.00 -13.71 2.86
N TRP A 162 -1.73 -13.41 3.15
CA TRP A 162 -0.81 -12.71 2.26
C TRP A 162 -0.07 -13.66 1.31
N CYS A 163 -0.01 -14.96 1.64
CA CYS A 163 0.62 -15.99 0.83
C CYS A 163 -0.38 -16.71 -0.10
N GLN A 164 -1.19 -15.94 -0.84
CA GLN A 164 -2.14 -16.51 -1.82
C GLN A 164 -1.61 -16.36 -3.26
N PRO A 165 -1.80 -17.37 -4.13
CA PRO A 165 -2.30 -18.72 -3.86
C PRO A 165 -1.26 -19.62 -3.16
N ASN A 166 -1.73 -20.55 -2.32
CA ASN A 166 -0.87 -21.42 -1.51
C ASN A 166 0.03 -22.34 -2.38
N GLY A 167 1.28 -22.53 -1.97
CA GLY A 167 2.24 -23.45 -2.60
C GLY A 167 3.34 -22.78 -3.44
N GLU A 168 3.53 -21.47 -3.30
CA GLU A 168 4.55 -20.68 -3.99
C GLU A 168 5.30 -19.75 -3.04
N THR A 169 6.34 -19.07 -3.52
CA THR A 169 7.05 -18.02 -2.77
C THR A 169 6.07 -16.91 -2.40
N CYS A 170 5.88 -16.68 -1.11
CA CYS A 170 4.99 -15.63 -0.63
C CYS A 170 5.53 -14.25 -1.06
N PRO A 171 4.63 -13.31 -1.40
CA PRO A 171 5.03 -11.96 -1.73
C PRO A 171 5.60 -11.25 -0.51
N LYS A 172 6.55 -10.35 -0.76
CA LYS A 172 7.14 -9.53 0.29
C LYS A 172 6.25 -8.34 0.62
N ARG A 173 6.47 -7.75 1.78
CA ARG A 173 5.80 -6.51 2.21
C ARG A 173 6.84 -5.54 2.71
N ILE A 174 6.56 -4.26 2.58
CA ILE A 174 7.41 -3.22 3.17
C ILE A 174 6.69 -2.66 4.37
N ALA A 175 7.37 -2.68 5.51
CA ALA A 175 6.89 -2.07 6.74
C ALA A 175 7.86 -0.99 7.22
N ARG A 176 7.34 -0.11 8.06
CA ARG A 176 8.04 1.02 8.61
C ARG A 176 8.08 0.89 10.13
N PHE A 177 9.23 1.17 10.68
CA PHE A 177 9.46 1.28 12.11
C PHE A 177 10.01 2.68 12.39
N GLN A 178 9.56 3.28 13.49
CA GLN A 178 10.03 4.58 13.93
C GLN A 178 10.13 4.61 15.44
N ILE A 179 11.24 5.18 15.92
CA ILE A 179 11.41 5.60 17.31
C ILE A 179 11.87 7.06 17.36
N GLN A 180 11.48 7.78 18.40
CA GLN A 180 11.80 9.20 18.55
C GLN A 180 12.33 9.57 19.93
N ASP A 181 13.06 10.67 19.95
CA ASP A 181 13.46 11.35 21.18
C ASP A 181 12.28 12.05 21.85
N GLY A 182 12.39 12.28 23.15
CA GLY A 182 11.45 13.10 23.90
C GLY A 182 11.73 14.59 23.74
N VAL A 183 10.73 15.41 24.05
CA VAL A 183 10.89 16.87 24.05
C VAL A 183 11.57 17.30 25.34
N THR A 184 12.68 18.03 25.21
CA THR A 184 13.44 18.58 26.34
C THR A 184 13.23 20.08 26.48
N ASP A 185 13.31 20.57 27.71
CA ASP A 185 13.32 21.99 28.01
C ASP A 185 14.69 22.64 27.71
N PHE A 186 14.80 23.95 27.91
CA PHE A 186 16.06 24.69 27.72
C PHE A 186 17.21 24.25 28.65
N THR A 187 16.91 23.44 29.67
CA THR A 187 17.89 22.89 30.61
C THR A 187 18.30 21.46 30.29
N GLY A 188 17.67 20.84 29.28
CA GLY A 188 17.94 19.48 28.84
C GLY A 188 17.17 18.41 29.62
N THR A 189 16.17 18.81 30.40
CA THR A 189 15.28 17.89 31.13
C THR A 189 14.05 17.60 30.27
N TYR A 190 13.59 16.35 30.24
CA TYR A 190 12.38 16.00 29.51
C TYR A 190 11.16 16.69 30.13
N ILE A 191 10.29 17.24 29.29
CA ILE A 191 9.10 17.98 29.74
C ILE A 191 8.07 17.02 30.38
N ASP A 192 8.16 15.72 30.07
CA ASP A 192 7.31 14.65 30.60
C ASP A 192 7.58 14.27 32.08
N GLU A 193 8.73 14.65 32.66
CA GLU A 193 9.13 14.21 34.01
C GLU A 193 8.20 14.72 35.12
N ASN A 194 7.37 15.73 34.85
CA ASN A 194 6.40 16.28 35.81
C ASN A 194 5.01 15.61 35.77
N GLY A 195 4.85 14.51 35.04
CA GLY A 195 3.60 13.74 35.00
C GLY A 195 2.62 14.19 33.92
N ASP A 196 3.13 14.79 32.84
CA ASP A 196 2.32 15.13 31.67
C ASP A 196 2.03 13.87 30.85
N THR A 197 0.76 13.64 30.53
CA THR A 197 0.27 12.38 29.91
C THR A 197 0.32 12.40 28.39
N ASP A 198 0.92 13.42 27.78
CA ASP A 198 0.96 13.53 26.33
C ASP A 198 2.06 12.63 25.74
N GLU A 199 1.63 11.47 25.25
CA GLU A 199 2.50 10.47 24.60
C GLU A 199 3.36 11.08 23.49
N LYS A 200 2.93 12.18 22.85
CA LYS A 200 3.69 12.84 21.77
C LYS A 200 4.99 13.49 22.25
N LEU A 201 5.11 13.81 23.54
CA LEU A 201 6.27 14.49 24.13
C LEU A 201 7.29 13.50 24.71
N GLN A 202 6.87 12.25 24.91
CA GLN A 202 7.67 11.24 25.57
C GLN A 202 8.71 10.66 24.61
N ARG A 203 9.87 10.29 25.19
CA ARG A 203 10.87 9.51 24.49
C ARG A 203 10.35 8.10 24.29
N ASP A 204 10.49 7.57 23.07
CA ASP A 204 10.18 6.16 22.82
C ASP A 204 11.15 5.24 23.56
N ARG A 205 10.65 4.09 24.00
CA ARG A 205 11.48 3.08 24.67
C ARG A 205 12.54 2.53 23.73
N GLY A 206 13.76 2.37 24.24
CA GLY A 206 14.91 1.91 23.45
C GLY A 206 15.54 3.02 22.60
N PHE A 207 14.98 4.24 22.59
CA PHE A 207 15.63 5.39 21.98
C PHE A 207 16.74 5.93 22.89
N LYS A 208 17.89 6.24 22.28
CA LYS A 208 19.04 6.88 22.92
C LYS A 208 19.51 8.02 22.02
N ILE A 209 19.85 9.16 22.58
CA ILE A 209 20.39 10.27 21.77
C ILE A 209 21.82 9.92 21.33
N PRO A 210 22.16 10.02 20.03
CA PRO A 210 23.54 9.84 19.56
C PRO A 210 24.46 10.86 20.22
N THR A 211 25.51 10.39 20.88
CA THR A 211 26.51 11.28 21.51
C THR A 211 27.56 11.71 20.49
N SER A 212 28.26 12.82 20.77
CA SER A 212 29.31 13.34 19.88
C SER A 212 30.47 12.37 19.65
N ASP A 213 30.66 11.41 20.56
CA ASP A 213 31.80 10.49 20.56
C ASP A 213 31.53 9.25 19.69
N GLU A 214 30.27 8.76 19.68
CA GLU A 214 29.83 7.61 18.89
C GLU A 214 29.27 8.02 17.51
N GLY A 215 28.75 9.25 17.39
CA GLY A 215 28.08 9.74 16.20
C GLY A 215 26.85 8.91 15.83
N TYR A 216 26.38 9.03 14.59
CA TYR A 216 25.27 8.22 14.08
C TYR A 216 25.72 6.78 13.74
N GLU A 217 26.96 6.59 13.31
CA GLU A 217 27.48 5.29 12.87
C GLU A 217 27.57 4.26 14.00
N GLY A 218 27.94 4.69 15.21
CA GLY A 218 28.13 3.83 16.37
C GLY A 218 26.93 3.79 17.34
N TRP A 219 25.74 4.21 16.88
CA TRP A 219 24.58 4.29 17.76
C TRP A 219 24.19 2.93 18.33
N THR A 220 23.84 2.92 19.62
CA THR A 220 23.34 1.75 20.35
C THR A 220 22.03 2.09 21.02
N LYS A 221 21.09 1.13 21.07
CA LYS A 221 19.83 1.34 21.78
C LYS A 221 20.04 1.41 23.29
N GLU A 222 19.07 1.99 23.98
CA GLU A 222 18.98 1.88 25.44
C GLU A 222 18.61 0.45 25.84
N ASP A 223 18.92 0.02 27.07
CA ASP A 223 18.58 -1.32 27.59
C ASP A 223 17.08 -1.42 27.96
N GLU A 224 16.23 -1.17 26.97
CA GLU A 224 14.78 -1.12 27.04
C GLU A 224 14.19 -1.89 25.86
N THR A 225 13.00 -2.48 26.07
CA THR A 225 12.27 -3.17 25.01
C THR A 225 11.44 -2.16 24.21
N TYR A 226 11.49 -2.24 22.88
CA TYR A 226 10.66 -1.42 22.01
C TYR A 226 9.17 -1.67 22.26
N GLU A 227 8.38 -0.60 22.31
CA GLU A 227 6.91 -0.67 22.35
C GLU A 227 6.28 -0.39 20.97
N ASN A 228 7.01 0.31 20.11
CA ASN A 228 6.58 0.65 18.76
C ASN A 228 6.51 -0.61 17.87
N ASN A 229 5.44 -0.74 17.10
CA ASN A 229 5.25 -1.85 16.18
C ASN A 229 5.62 -1.45 14.75
N LEU A 230 5.87 -2.45 13.90
CA LEU A 230 6.06 -2.23 12.47
C LEU A 230 4.71 -1.92 11.80
N GLU A 231 4.66 -0.82 11.05
CA GLU A 231 3.50 -0.38 10.28
C GLU A 231 3.66 -0.80 8.81
N VAL A 232 2.75 -1.62 8.29
CA VAL A 232 2.82 -2.07 6.89
C VAL A 232 2.44 -0.94 5.94
N LEU A 233 3.36 -0.55 5.06
CA LEU A 233 3.17 0.51 4.07
C LEU A 233 2.61 -0.03 2.76
N VAL A 234 3.17 -1.13 2.26
CA VAL A 234 2.77 -1.72 0.98
C VAL A 234 2.84 -3.24 1.01
N ASN A 235 1.81 -3.85 0.44
CA ASN A 235 1.70 -5.29 0.25
C ASN A 235 2.01 -5.67 -1.19
N TYR A 236 2.33 -6.94 -1.42
CA TYR A 236 2.58 -7.49 -2.75
C TYR A 236 3.77 -6.82 -3.44
N VAL A 237 4.90 -6.82 -2.74
CA VAL A 237 6.19 -6.36 -3.24
C VAL A 237 7.00 -7.57 -3.69
N GLU A 238 7.58 -7.49 -4.88
CA GLU A 238 8.51 -8.48 -5.40
C GLU A 238 9.91 -8.23 -4.82
N SER A 239 10.37 -6.98 -4.91
CA SER A 239 11.68 -6.59 -4.41
C SER A 239 11.75 -5.12 -4.04
N PHE A 240 12.52 -4.83 -3.00
CA PHE A 240 13.05 -3.52 -2.72
C PHE A 240 14.55 -3.53 -2.99
N THR A 241 15.05 -2.53 -3.71
CA THR A 241 16.50 -2.37 -3.94
C THR A 241 16.94 -0.96 -3.61
N LEU A 242 17.84 -0.84 -2.63
CA LEU A 242 18.63 0.36 -2.40
C LEU A 242 19.79 0.34 -3.42
N ASN A 243 19.74 1.22 -4.41
CA ASN A 243 20.67 1.20 -5.55
C ASN A 243 21.99 1.92 -5.24
N GLU A 244 21.92 3.01 -4.48
CA GLU A 244 23.06 3.84 -4.11
C GLU A 244 22.68 4.69 -2.89
N VAL A 245 23.64 4.89 -1.98
CA VAL A 245 23.62 5.95 -0.97
C VAL A 245 24.79 6.88 -1.27
N THR A 246 24.54 8.19 -1.26
CA THR A 246 25.55 9.22 -1.55
C THR A 246 25.67 10.16 -0.35
N ASP A 247 26.90 10.32 0.14
CA ASP A 247 27.27 11.20 1.27
C ASP A 247 26.41 10.99 2.54
N ASN A 248 25.87 9.79 2.74
CA ASN A 248 24.94 9.46 3.82
C ASN A 248 23.72 10.41 3.89
N LYS A 249 23.30 10.96 2.74
CA LYS A 249 22.24 11.99 2.67
C LYS A 249 21.21 11.72 1.59
N LEU A 250 21.65 11.16 0.47
CA LEU A 250 20.80 10.79 -0.65
C LEU A 250 20.82 9.28 -0.78
N ALA A 251 19.68 8.69 -1.11
CA ALA A 251 19.50 7.30 -1.43
C ALA A 251 18.70 7.18 -2.72
N LYS A 252 18.99 6.19 -3.54
CA LYS A 252 18.16 5.86 -4.69
C LYS A 252 17.50 4.52 -4.47
N ILE A 253 16.19 4.53 -4.30
CA ILE A 253 15.42 3.33 -4.03
C ILE A 253 14.63 2.91 -5.28
N THR A 254 14.47 1.61 -5.45
CA THR A 254 13.55 1.03 -6.44
C THR A 254 12.67 0.01 -5.75
N ILE A 255 11.36 0.13 -5.98
CA ILE A 255 10.35 -0.81 -5.51
C ILE A 255 9.72 -1.46 -6.73
N ALA A 256 9.69 -2.80 -6.74
CA ALA A 256 8.97 -3.59 -7.72
C ALA A 256 7.74 -4.22 -7.04
N GLY A 257 6.55 -3.92 -7.54
CA GLY A 257 5.32 -4.58 -7.09
C GLY A 257 5.07 -5.89 -7.83
N ASP A 258 4.20 -6.74 -7.28
CA ASP A 258 3.61 -7.91 -7.94
C ASP A 258 2.09 -7.72 -8.06
N SER A 259 1.63 -7.42 -9.27
CA SER A 259 0.20 -7.16 -9.49
C SER A 259 -0.67 -8.42 -9.57
N GLN A 260 -0.12 -9.57 -9.96
CA GLN A 260 -0.93 -10.78 -10.13
C GLN A 260 -1.27 -11.44 -8.79
N ARG A 261 -0.46 -11.20 -7.75
CA ARG A 261 -0.81 -11.62 -6.38
C ARG A 261 -2.15 -11.06 -5.92
N ARG A 262 -2.57 -9.89 -6.40
CA ARG A 262 -3.89 -9.29 -6.09
C ARG A 262 -5.06 -10.09 -6.64
N ILE A 263 -4.82 -10.88 -7.69
CA ILE A 263 -5.82 -11.74 -8.33
C ILE A 263 -5.54 -13.22 -8.06
N ARG A 264 -4.65 -13.52 -7.11
CA ARG A 264 -4.22 -14.87 -6.73
C ARG A 264 -3.62 -15.66 -7.89
N GLU A 265 -2.92 -14.96 -8.77
CA GLU A 265 -2.08 -15.57 -9.79
C GLU A 265 -0.61 -15.39 -9.42
N ALA A 266 0.19 -16.37 -9.82
CA ALA A 266 1.63 -16.40 -9.65
C ALA A 266 2.32 -15.58 -10.74
N VAL A 267 3.25 -14.71 -10.37
CA VAL A 267 4.14 -14.06 -11.35
C VAL A 267 5.58 -14.36 -11.07
N ASP A 268 6.27 -14.77 -12.12
CA ASP A 268 7.70 -14.59 -12.23
C ASP A 268 7.95 -13.28 -12.98
N CYS A 269 8.42 -12.26 -12.26
CA CYS A 269 8.72 -10.95 -12.81
C CYS A 269 9.81 -10.97 -13.88
N ALA A 270 10.64 -12.03 -13.93
CA ALA A 270 11.61 -12.22 -15.00
C ALA A 270 10.94 -12.61 -16.33
N GLN A 271 9.81 -13.34 -16.27
CA GLN A 271 9.08 -13.80 -17.45
C GLN A 271 7.98 -12.83 -17.88
N SER A 272 7.37 -12.12 -16.92
CA SER A 272 6.19 -11.28 -17.16
C SER A 272 6.33 -9.87 -16.56
N PRO A 273 7.30 -9.05 -17.04
CA PRO A 273 7.62 -7.76 -16.43
C PRO A 273 6.47 -6.73 -16.52
N SER A 274 5.51 -6.91 -17.42
CA SER A 274 4.34 -6.03 -17.54
C SER A 274 3.43 -6.05 -16.31
N TYR A 275 3.52 -7.09 -15.49
CA TYR A 275 2.76 -7.27 -14.25
C TYR A 275 3.57 -6.95 -13.00
N CYS A 276 4.82 -6.52 -13.16
CA CYS A 276 5.68 -6.12 -12.06
C CYS A 276 6.09 -4.66 -12.23
N PRO A 277 5.19 -3.71 -11.92
CA PRO A 277 5.50 -2.31 -12.07
C PRO A 277 6.67 -1.92 -11.15
N LYS A 278 7.53 -1.05 -11.66
CA LYS A 278 8.73 -0.59 -10.96
C LYS A 278 8.70 0.92 -10.83
N VAL A 279 8.87 1.40 -9.60
CA VAL A 279 9.04 2.82 -9.31
C VAL A 279 10.43 3.02 -8.72
N THR A 280 11.14 4.01 -9.24
CA THR A 280 12.47 4.39 -8.76
C THR A 280 12.46 5.86 -8.38
N ALA A 281 12.98 6.18 -7.20
CA ALA A 281 13.12 7.55 -6.74
C ALA A 281 14.48 7.78 -6.10
N GLN A 282 15.03 8.96 -6.32
CA GLN A 282 16.13 9.48 -5.51
C GLN A 282 15.54 10.32 -4.39
N VAL A 283 15.83 9.91 -3.16
CA VAL A 283 15.22 10.37 -1.92
C VAL A 283 16.32 10.79 -0.96
N GLY A 284 16.07 11.80 -0.12
CA GLY A 284 17.10 12.25 0.82
C GLY A 284 16.94 13.68 1.30
N GLY A 285 17.81 14.06 2.22
CA GLY A 285 17.77 15.37 2.84
C GLY A 285 17.95 16.45 1.79
N ARG A 286 17.04 17.44 1.76
CA ARG A 286 17.20 18.61 0.87
C ARG A 286 18.48 19.34 1.25
N SER A 287 19.56 19.07 0.53
CA SER A 287 20.75 19.91 0.56
C SER A 287 20.32 21.30 0.07
N ARG A 288 20.09 22.23 0.99
CA ARG A 288 20.12 23.65 0.66
C ARG A 288 21.54 23.88 0.15
N LYS A 289 21.69 23.91 -1.17
CA LYS A 289 22.86 24.49 -1.81
C LYS A 289 22.97 25.90 -1.21
N LEU A 290 23.94 26.09 -0.30
CA LEU A 290 24.34 27.41 0.13
C LEU A 290 24.70 28.14 -1.17
N LEU A 291 23.91 29.17 -1.49
CA LEU A 291 24.27 30.11 -2.53
C LEU A 291 25.54 30.81 -2.01
N GLU A 292 26.69 30.34 -2.47
CA GLU A 292 27.94 31.12 -2.48
C GLU A 292 27.85 32.27 -3.49
#